data_AF-A0A661S8Z0-F1
#
_entry.id   AF-A0A661S8Z0-F1
#
_cell.length_a   1.000
_cell.length_b   1.000
_cell.length_c   1.000
_cell.angle_alpha   90.00
_cell.angle_beta   90.00
_cell.angle_gamma   90.00
#
_symmetry.space_group_name_H-M   'P 1'
#
loop_
_entity.id
_entity.type
_entity.pdbx_description
1 polymer ?
#
loop_
_entity_poly.entity_id
_entity_poly.type
_entity_poly.pdbx_seq_one_letter_code
_entity_poly.pdbx_strand_id
1 'polypeptide(L)'
;MVFIFTAVIAFSNTDDLERLDNSAFEKPHRPGAVFVHDDHNEMAGVEDCAVCHHVYEGKNLVEDESSEDSLCSECHSPKATQENSISMQVAYHKRCKTCHVEENKGPLLCGECHIK
;
A
#
# COMPACT_ATOMS: atom_id res chain seq x y z
N MET A 1 -19.32 46.26 -20.55
CA MET A 1 -19.63 44.85 -20.20
C MET A 1 -18.38 44.27 -19.52
N VAL A 2 -18.40 44.14 -18.19
CA VAL A 2 -17.29 43.57 -17.43
C VAL A 2 -17.60 42.10 -17.20
N PHE A 3 -16.86 41.21 -17.84
CA PHE A 3 -16.94 39.77 -17.59
C PHE A 3 -15.99 39.44 -16.44
N ILE A 4 -16.56 39.20 -15.25
CA ILE A 4 -15.83 38.64 -14.10
C ILE A 4 -15.81 37.13 -14.31
N PHE A 5 -14.64 36.60 -14.68
CA PHE A 5 -14.38 35.15 -14.62
C PHE A 5 -14.12 34.77 -13.17
N THR A 6 -15.14 34.27 -12.49
CA THR A 6 -14.96 33.55 -11.22
C THR A 6 -14.36 32.19 -11.51
N ALA A 7 -13.07 32.00 -11.18
CA ALA A 7 -12.45 30.69 -11.17
C ALA A 7 -13.12 29.84 -10.07
N VAL A 8 -13.77 28.74 -10.49
CA VAL A 8 -14.28 27.72 -9.57
C VAL A 8 -13.07 26.92 -9.10
N ILE A 9 -12.63 27.16 -7.87
CA ILE A 9 -11.65 26.30 -7.20
C ILE A 9 -12.44 25.09 -6.72
N ALA A 10 -12.33 23.98 -7.45
CA ALA A 10 -12.84 22.69 -7.00
C ALA A 10 -11.93 22.19 -5.86
N PHE A 11 -12.45 22.19 -4.64
CA PHE A 11 -11.84 21.45 -3.54
C PHE A 11 -12.23 19.98 -3.72
N SER A 12 -11.29 19.14 -4.15
CA SER A 12 -11.46 17.69 -4.12
C SER A 12 -11.43 17.22 -2.66
N ASN A 13 -12.52 16.64 -2.16
CA ASN A 13 -12.55 15.99 -0.85
C ASN A 13 -11.62 14.77 -0.89
N THR A 14 -10.59 14.73 -0.06
CA THR A 14 -9.61 13.62 0.03
C THR A 14 -10.12 12.44 0.88
N ASP A 15 -11.34 12.55 1.41
CA ASP A 15 -12.00 11.54 2.25
C ASP A 15 -12.50 10.31 1.47
N ASP A 16 -12.63 10.41 0.14
CA ASP A 16 -13.15 9.33 -0.73
C ASP A 16 -12.05 8.45 -1.35
N LEU A 17 -10.78 8.62 -0.94
CA LEU A 17 -9.69 7.82 -1.49
C LEU A 17 -9.69 6.41 -0.87
N GLU A 18 -9.68 5.39 -1.72
CA GLU A 18 -9.50 4.00 -1.32
C GLU A 18 -8.11 3.80 -0.69
N ARG A 19 -8.08 3.12 0.46
CA ARG A 19 -6.88 3.02 1.30
C ARG A 19 -6.75 1.62 1.85
N LEU A 20 -5.50 1.21 2.05
CA LEU A 20 -5.20 0.03 2.86
C LEU A 20 -5.78 0.19 4.26
N ASP A 21 -6.47 -0.84 4.72
CA ASP A 21 -7.01 -0.89 6.07
C ASP A 21 -5.86 -0.90 7.10
N ASN A 22 -5.94 0.01 8.06
CA ASN A 22 -4.99 0.15 9.15
C ASN A 22 -5.59 -0.23 10.52
N SER A 23 -6.78 -0.83 10.54
CA SER A 23 -7.49 -1.25 11.75
C SER A 23 -6.70 -2.23 12.63
N ALA A 24 -5.80 -3.01 12.03
CA ALA A 24 -4.88 -3.89 12.75
C ALA A 24 -3.89 -3.13 13.66
N PHE A 25 -3.71 -1.82 13.48
CA PHE A 25 -2.96 -0.99 14.43
C PHE A 25 -3.92 -0.34 15.44
N GLU A 26 -3.71 -0.60 16.74
CA GLU A 26 -4.52 0.00 17.81
C GLU A 26 -4.57 1.54 17.77
N LYS A 27 -3.44 2.16 17.38
CA LYS A 27 -3.27 3.63 17.30
C LYS A 27 -2.44 3.99 16.07
N PRO A 28 -3.05 4.07 14.88
CA PRO A 28 -2.32 4.38 13.66
C PRO A 28 -1.82 5.84 13.69
N HIS A 29 -0.52 6.03 13.42
CA HIS A 29 0.12 7.37 13.41
C HIS A 29 -0.16 8.17 12.11
N ARG A 30 -0.67 7.49 11.08
CA ARG A 30 -0.95 8.00 9.74
C ARG A 30 -2.24 7.35 9.23
N PRO A 31 -3.00 8.02 8.34
CA PRO A 31 -4.07 7.37 7.58
C PRO A 31 -3.56 6.13 6.84
N GLY A 32 -4.46 5.23 6.44
CA GLY A 32 -4.12 4.18 5.48
C GLY A 32 -3.47 4.76 4.23
N ALA A 33 -2.47 4.05 3.69
CA ALA A 33 -1.87 4.46 2.43
C ALA A 33 -2.92 4.33 1.33
N VAL A 34 -3.00 5.33 0.45
CA VAL A 34 -3.92 5.31 -0.69
C VAL A 34 -3.47 4.21 -1.65
N PHE A 35 -4.39 3.32 -1.98
CA PHE A 35 -4.12 2.15 -2.80
C PHE A 35 -5.43 1.63 -3.39
N VAL A 36 -5.72 2.03 -4.62
CA VAL A 36 -6.79 1.44 -5.43
C VAL A 36 -6.16 0.22 -6.10
N HIS A 37 -6.45 -0.97 -5.60
CA HIS A 37 -5.67 -2.18 -5.89
C HIS A 37 -5.52 -2.46 -7.40
N ASP A 38 -6.65 -2.50 -8.12
CA ASP A 38 -6.67 -2.90 -9.54
C ASP A 38 -6.05 -1.81 -10.42
N ASP A 39 -6.44 -0.54 -10.23
CA ASP A 39 -5.87 0.60 -10.97
C ASP A 39 -4.36 0.72 -10.77
N HIS A 40 -3.88 0.48 -9.54
CA HIS A 40 -2.45 0.47 -9.25
C HIS A 40 -1.74 -0.62 -10.05
N ASN A 41 -2.25 -1.85 -10.01
CA ASN A 41 -1.60 -3.00 -10.64
C ASN A 41 -1.62 -2.88 -12.17
N GLU A 42 -2.73 -2.43 -12.77
CA GLU A 42 -2.81 -2.15 -14.20
C GLU A 42 -1.80 -1.07 -14.62
N MET A 43 -1.75 0.06 -13.90
CA MET A 43 -0.83 1.16 -14.21
C MET A 43 0.64 0.77 -14.04
N ALA A 44 0.94 -0.06 -13.02
CA ALA A 44 2.28 -0.54 -12.74
C ALA A 44 2.69 -1.73 -13.64
N GLY A 45 1.76 -2.34 -14.37
CA GLY A 45 2.00 -3.54 -15.16
C GLY A 45 2.30 -4.78 -14.31
N VAL A 46 1.69 -4.88 -13.13
CA VAL A 46 1.86 -6.01 -12.21
C VAL A 46 0.75 -7.03 -12.49
N GLU A 47 1.11 -8.10 -13.19
CA GLU A 47 0.19 -9.21 -13.51
C GLU A 47 0.34 -10.39 -12.55
N ASP A 48 1.51 -10.53 -11.91
CA ASP A 48 1.79 -11.61 -10.97
C ASP A 48 1.37 -11.23 -9.54
N CYS A 49 0.33 -11.90 -9.03
CA CYS A 49 -0.17 -11.71 -7.67
C CYS A 49 0.90 -12.01 -6.60
N ALA A 50 1.80 -12.96 -6.86
CA ALA A 50 2.83 -13.42 -5.91
C ALA A 50 3.87 -12.33 -5.61
N VAL A 51 3.96 -11.29 -6.46
CA VAL A 51 4.80 -10.10 -6.21
C VAL A 51 4.49 -9.48 -4.85
N CYS A 52 3.20 -9.43 -4.48
CA CYS A 52 2.72 -8.89 -3.21
C CYS A 52 2.18 -9.97 -2.28
N HIS A 53 1.29 -10.82 -2.79
CA HIS A 53 0.67 -11.94 -2.10
C HIS A 53 1.57 -13.16 -2.15
N HIS A 54 2.73 -13.09 -1.49
CA HIS A 54 3.69 -14.17 -1.49
C HIS A 54 3.31 -15.31 -0.53
N VAL A 55 3.87 -16.49 -0.79
CA VAL A 55 3.83 -17.63 0.14
C VAL A 55 5.26 -17.98 0.57
N TYR A 56 5.48 -18.15 1.86
CA TYR A 56 6.76 -18.60 2.42
C TYR A 56 6.61 -19.91 3.17
N GLU A 57 7.48 -20.87 2.86
CA GLU A 57 7.70 -22.05 3.68
C GLU A 57 8.99 -21.87 4.50
N GLY A 58 8.81 -21.54 5.77
CA GLY A 58 9.91 -21.15 6.65
C GLY A 58 10.55 -19.84 6.18
N LYS A 59 11.71 -19.92 5.52
CA LYS A 59 12.44 -18.75 4.98
C LYS A 59 12.54 -18.76 3.46
N ASN A 60 11.99 -19.78 2.82
CA ASN A 60 12.04 -19.93 1.37
C ASN A 60 10.75 -19.40 0.77
N LEU A 61 10.87 -18.55 -0.24
CA LEU A 61 9.74 -18.16 -1.07
C LEU A 61 9.29 -19.40 -1.86
N VAL A 62 7.98 -19.64 -1.90
CA VAL A 62 7.40 -20.67 -2.76
C VAL A 62 7.08 -20.02 -4.09
N GLU A 63 7.77 -20.47 -5.14
CA GLU A 63 7.53 -19.98 -6.51
C GLU A 63 6.20 -20.55 -7.04
N ASP A 64 5.54 -19.81 -7.94
CA ASP A 64 4.26 -20.18 -8.58
C ASP A 64 3.07 -20.35 -7.59
N GLU A 65 3.20 -19.89 -6.35
CA GLU A 65 2.12 -19.84 -5.36
C GLU A 65 1.90 -18.42 -4.83
N SER A 66 0.64 -18.08 -4.59
CA SER A 66 0.23 -16.78 -4.06
C SER A 66 -0.84 -16.89 -2.96
N SER A 67 -0.93 -15.85 -2.14
CA SER A 67 -1.78 -15.72 -0.96
C SER A 67 -2.83 -14.61 -1.10
N GLU A 68 -3.40 -14.43 -2.30
CA GLU A 68 -4.37 -13.36 -2.61
C GLU A 68 -5.64 -13.42 -1.78
N ASP A 69 -6.02 -14.61 -1.30
CA ASP A 69 -7.16 -14.81 -0.42
C ASP A 69 -6.87 -14.55 1.07
N SER A 70 -5.64 -14.16 1.42
CA SER A 70 -5.19 -13.95 2.80
C SER A 70 -4.78 -12.50 3.07
N LEU A 71 -5.03 -12.04 4.30
CA LEU A 71 -4.56 -10.74 4.74
C LEU A 71 -3.08 -10.79 5.12
N CYS A 72 -2.32 -9.73 4.81
CA CYS A 72 -0.92 -9.61 5.23
C CYS A 72 -0.76 -9.75 6.76
N SER A 73 -1.78 -9.31 7.52
CA SER A 73 -1.82 -9.33 8.98
C SER A 73 -1.88 -10.73 9.59
N GLU A 74 -2.27 -11.74 8.82
CA GLU A 74 -2.32 -13.14 9.28
C GLU A 74 -0.92 -13.69 9.55
N CYS A 75 0.07 -13.29 8.74
CA CYS A 75 1.47 -13.69 8.93
C CYS A 75 2.34 -12.56 9.50
N HIS A 76 2.06 -11.29 9.15
CA HIS A 76 2.79 -10.13 9.63
C HIS A 76 2.00 -9.38 10.70
N SER A 77 2.29 -9.68 11.96
CA SER A 77 1.69 -8.95 13.08
C SER A 77 2.10 -7.47 13.12
N PRO A 78 1.30 -6.57 13.75
CA PRO A 78 1.65 -5.15 13.90
C PRO A 78 3.01 -4.91 14.56
N LYS A 79 3.44 -5.85 15.40
CA LYS A 79 4.77 -5.91 16.02
C LYS A 79 5.46 -7.20 15.58
N ALA A 80 6.79 -7.15 15.50
CA ALA A 80 7.60 -8.34 15.24
C ALA A 80 7.38 -9.39 16.35
N THR A 81 7.28 -10.65 15.98
CA THR A 81 7.13 -11.79 16.88
C THR A 81 8.35 -12.73 16.78
N GLN A 82 8.36 -13.81 17.57
CA GLN A 82 9.41 -14.83 17.46
C GLN A 82 9.27 -15.64 16.17
N GLU A 83 8.03 -15.87 15.74
CA GLU A 83 7.66 -16.61 14.53
C GLU A 83 7.95 -15.78 13.28
N ASN A 84 7.65 -14.48 13.31
CA ASN A 84 7.91 -13.57 12.21
C ASN A 84 8.50 -12.23 12.70
N SER A 85 9.79 -12.05 12.46
CA SER A 85 10.52 -10.83 12.84
C SER A 85 10.18 -9.60 11.98
N ILE A 86 9.43 -9.77 10.90
CA ILE A 86 9.02 -8.67 10.01
C ILE A 86 7.63 -8.20 10.43
N SER A 87 7.56 -7.04 11.08
CA SER A 87 6.27 -6.43 11.40
C SER A 87 5.53 -5.97 10.15
N MET A 88 4.20 -5.87 10.25
CA MET A 88 3.32 -5.47 9.15
C MET A 88 3.74 -4.13 8.51
N GLN A 89 4.09 -3.14 9.33
CA GLN A 89 4.57 -1.85 8.83
C GLN A 89 5.85 -2.00 7.98
N VAL A 90 6.79 -2.82 8.45
CA VAL A 90 8.04 -3.08 7.73
C VAL A 90 7.77 -3.88 6.46
N ALA A 91 6.85 -4.85 6.49
CA ALA A 91 6.45 -5.63 5.33
C ALA A 91 5.90 -4.74 4.20
N TYR A 92 4.91 -3.89 4.50
CA TYR A 92 4.36 -2.94 3.53
C TYR A 92 5.43 -1.98 2.99
N HIS A 93 6.20 -1.33 3.87
CA HIS A 93 7.21 -0.38 3.42
C HIS A 93 8.31 -1.05 2.57
N LYS A 94 8.74 -2.26 2.94
CA LYS A 94 9.71 -3.00 2.11
C LYS A 94 9.10 -3.38 0.78
N ARG A 95 7.86 -3.89 0.74
CA ARG A 95 7.25 -4.34 -0.51
C ARG A 95 6.99 -3.18 -1.47
N CYS A 96 6.22 -2.18 -1.03
CA CYS A 96 5.78 -1.09 -1.89
C CYS A 96 6.96 -0.17 -2.25
N LYS A 97 7.75 0.29 -1.26
CA LYS A 97 8.79 1.30 -1.52
C LYS A 97 9.97 0.72 -2.29
N THR A 98 10.35 -0.54 -2.04
CA THR A 98 11.46 -1.13 -2.80
C THR A 98 11.08 -1.23 -4.27
N CYS A 99 9.88 -1.73 -4.59
CA CYS A 99 9.39 -1.75 -5.98
C CYS A 99 9.39 -0.34 -6.59
N HIS A 100 8.87 0.67 -5.90
CA HIS A 100 8.87 2.05 -6.40
C HIS A 100 10.28 2.61 -6.66
N VAL A 101 11.26 2.26 -5.81
CA VAL A 101 12.66 2.65 -6.00
C VAL A 101 13.28 1.92 -7.19
N GLU A 102 13.07 0.62 -7.30
CA GLU A 102 13.62 -0.24 -8.36
C GLU A 102 13.08 0.16 -9.74
N GLU A 103 11.78 0.41 -9.82
CA GLU A 103 11.10 0.88 -11.04
C GLU A 103 11.27 2.38 -11.30
N ASN A 104 11.84 3.11 -10.33
CA ASN A 104 11.95 4.57 -10.34
C ASN A 104 10.61 5.26 -10.66
N LYS A 105 9.52 4.74 -10.07
CA LYS A 105 8.13 5.16 -10.29
C LYS A 105 7.35 5.06 -8.99
N GLY A 106 6.37 5.94 -8.81
CA GLY A 106 5.48 5.91 -7.65
C GLY A 106 6.01 6.69 -6.43
N PRO A 107 5.17 6.81 -5.38
CA PRO A 107 5.47 7.62 -4.21
C PRO A 107 6.54 7.02 -3.29
N LEU A 108 7.39 7.87 -2.70
CA LEU A 108 8.47 7.43 -1.78
C LEU A 108 8.41 8.11 -0.42
N LEU A 109 7.80 9.30 -0.37
CA LEU A 109 7.69 10.10 0.85
C LEU A 109 6.42 9.71 1.62
N CYS A 110 6.48 9.83 2.95
CA CYS A 110 5.42 9.38 3.84
C CYS A 110 4.05 9.99 3.49
N GLY A 111 4.02 11.28 3.14
CA GLY A 111 2.78 12.00 2.84
C GLY A 111 2.26 11.80 1.41
N GLU A 112 3.05 11.17 0.54
CA GLU A 112 2.61 10.81 -0.81
C GLU A 112 1.82 9.50 -0.81
N CYS A 113 2.16 8.56 0.07
CA CYS A 113 1.35 7.36 0.32
C CYS A 113 0.22 7.63 1.32
N HIS A 114 0.56 8.23 2.47
CA HIS A 114 -0.38 8.47 3.57
C HIS A 114 -0.97 9.89 3.51
N ILE A 115 -1.68 10.16 2.41
CA ILE A 115 -2.34 11.45 2.15
C ILE A 115 -3.38 11.71 3.25
N LYS A 116 -3.45 12.94 3.74
CA LYS A 116 -4.40 13.36 4.78
C LYS A 116 -5.78 13.69 4.22
#